data_AF-A0A3Q3AXY7-F1
#
_entry.id   AF-A0A3Q3AXY7-F1
#
_cell.length_a   1.000
_cell.length_b   1.000
_cell.length_c   1.000
_cell.angle_alpha   90.00
_cell.angle_beta   90.00
_cell.angle_gamma   90.00
#
_symmetry.space_group_name_H-M   'P 1'
#
loop_
_entity.id
_entity.type
_entity.pdbx_description
1 polymer ?
#
loop_
_entity_poly.entity_id
_entity_poly.type
_entity_poly.pdbx_seq_one_letter_code
_entity_poly.pdbx_strand_id
1 'polypeptide(L)'
;MLLRRFLVVGSLLTLAAPLLVAAETCPASGMPGMPGIPGLPGRDGRDGVKGEKGEPGVQRSGVLGPQKGEKGGPGQRGDQGKRGQSGEPGKPGSPGAAGDRGDPGEPGTAGAQQQAAFSVARGTPDFPEKASLIRFTKVITNINNDYSTSTGHFRCRVPGMYYFVFHASLEDKLCVLLKLDNNLLTSFCDHRRYKRQVTSGGLAVYLSRGQEVWLETKDYRGMTGRPNGYSIFSGFLLHPY
;
A
#
# COMPACT_ATOMS: atom_id res chain seq x y z
N MET A 1 -70.45 -12.67 -15.61
CA MET A 1 -69.92 -11.99 -14.41
C MET A 1 -68.62 -12.67 -13.93
N LEU A 2 -67.56 -12.65 -14.74
CA LEU A 2 -66.21 -13.10 -14.33
C LEU A 2 -65.22 -11.98 -14.66
N LEU A 3 -65.34 -10.87 -13.92
CA LEU A 3 -64.40 -9.76 -14.01
C LEU A 3 -64.40 -9.01 -12.68
N ARG A 4 -63.77 -9.58 -11.65
CA ARG A 4 -63.47 -8.88 -10.38
C ARG A 4 -62.66 -9.73 -9.39
N ARG A 5 -61.44 -10.16 -9.73
CA ARG A 5 -60.50 -10.71 -8.70
C ARG A 5 -59.00 -10.46 -8.93
N PHE A 6 -58.60 -9.58 -9.85
CA PHE A 6 -57.18 -9.25 -10.03
C PHE A 6 -56.99 -7.75 -10.18
N LEU A 7 -57.04 -7.03 -9.07
CA LEU A 7 -56.55 -5.66 -8.94
C LEU A 7 -56.37 -5.40 -7.44
N VAL A 8 -55.28 -4.73 -7.08
CA VAL A 8 -54.82 -4.39 -5.73
C VAL A 8 -53.93 -5.43 -5.02
N VAL A 9 -52.81 -5.80 -5.63
CA VAL A 9 -51.51 -5.96 -4.91
C VAL A 9 -50.39 -5.47 -5.85
N GLY A 10 -50.47 -4.20 -6.23
CA GLY A 10 -49.41 -3.47 -6.90
C GLY A 10 -49.21 -2.18 -6.12
N SER A 11 -47.95 -1.75 -6.00
CA SER A 11 -47.49 -0.53 -5.29
C SER A 11 -47.14 -0.75 -3.81
N LEU A 12 -45.93 -1.23 -3.52
CA LEU A 12 -45.06 -0.77 -2.44
C LEU A 12 -43.81 -1.67 -2.45
N LEU A 13 -42.73 -1.29 -3.14
CA LEU A 13 -41.33 -1.62 -2.77
C LEU A 13 -40.35 -0.96 -3.76
N THR A 14 -40.39 0.37 -3.84
CA THR A 14 -39.33 1.15 -4.49
C THR A 14 -39.06 2.37 -3.64
N LEU A 15 -38.21 2.25 -2.62
CA LEU A 15 -37.43 3.36 -2.05
C LEU A 15 -36.44 2.77 -1.03
N ALA A 16 -35.17 2.64 -1.43
CA ALA A 16 -33.95 2.72 -0.61
C ALA A 16 -32.82 1.91 -1.25
N ALA A 17 -32.03 2.55 -2.10
CA ALA A 17 -30.66 2.13 -2.38
C ALA A 17 -29.75 3.26 -1.89
N PRO A 18 -28.95 3.07 -0.82
CA PRO A 18 -28.06 4.12 -0.35
C PRO A 18 -26.84 4.23 -1.28
N LEU A 19 -26.47 5.48 -1.58
CA LEU A 19 -25.18 5.84 -2.16
C LEU A 19 -24.05 5.34 -1.24
N LEU A 20 -23.33 4.31 -1.68
CA LEU A 20 -22.02 3.95 -1.15
C LEU A 20 -20.96 4.41 -2.13
N VAL A 21 -20.53 5.66 -1.96
CA VAL A 21 -19.18 6.09 -2.36
C VAL A 21 -18.58 6.74 -1.12
N ALA A 22 -18.08 5.92 -0.21
CA ALA A 22 -17.19 6.39 0.84
C ALA A 22 -15.77 6.26 0.30
N ALA A 23 -15.13 7.40 0.03
CA ALA A 23 -13.70 7.45 -0.23
C ALA A 23 -12.97 7.17 1.09
N GLU A 24 -12.30 6.02 1.19
CA GLU A 24 -11.41 5.73 2.32
C GLU A 24 -10.09 6.48 2.14
N THR A 25 -10.01 7.70 2.65
CA THR A 25 -8.72 8.34 2.97
C THR A 25 -8.21 7.82 4.31
N CYS A 26 -7.04 7.19 4.32
CA CYS A 26 -6.40 6.67 5.53
C CYS A 26 -6.17 7.77 6.59
N PRO A 27 -6.57 7.59 7.86
CA PRO A 27 -6.25 8.53 8.92
C PRO A 27 -4.85 8.26 9.49
N ALA A 28 -3.99 9.28 9.51
CA ALA A 28 -2.71 9.24 10.22
C ALA A 28 -2.91 9.74 11.67
N SER A 29 -2.54 8.93 12.67
CA SER A 29 -2.51 9.36 14.09
C SER A 29 -1.09 9.78 14.50
N GLY A 30 -0.96 10.94 15.15
CA GLY A 30 0.32 11.50 15.61
C GLY A 30 0.90 10.80 16.86
N MET A 31 2.23 10.82 17.00
CA MET A 31 2.98 10.14 18.08
C MET A 31 2.96 10.91 19.43
N PRO A 32 3.08 10.21 20.60
CA PRO A 32 3.14 10.83 21.92
C PRO A 32 4.44 11.61 22.19
N GLY A 33 4.38 12.62 23.09
CA GLY A 33 5.54 13.42 23.52
C GLY A 33 6.46 12.73 24.54
N MET A 34 7.69 13.21 24.68
CA MET A 34 8.73 12.61 25.54
C MET A 34 8.65 13.04 27.02
N PRO A 35 9.16 12.23 27.98
CA PRO A 35 9.19 12.55 29.42
C PRO A 35 10.19 13.64 29.81
N GLY A 36 9.97 14.30 30.95
CA GLY A 36 10.86 15.30 31.55
C GLY A 36 12.06 14.71 32.31
N ILE A 37 13.03 15.57 32.68
CA ILE A 37 14.33 15.18 33.28
C ILE A 37 14.31 15.35 34.83
N PRO A 38 14.93 14.44 35.63
CA PRO A 38 14.98 14.54 37.11
C PRO A 38 15.90 15.65 37.67
N GLY A 39 15.68 16.03 38.94
CA GLY A 39 16.45 17.04 39.67
C GLY A 39 17.80 16.55 40.25
N LEU A 40 18.58 17.49 40.81
CA LEU A 40 19.95 17.23 41.32
C LEU A 40 19.98 16.96 42.84
N PRO A 41 20.96 16.16 43.35
CA PRO A 41 21.12 15.87 44.78
C PRO A 41 21.50 17.09 45.64
N GLY A 42 21.14 17.05 46.93
CA GLY A 42 21.52 18.06 47.92
C GLY A 42 22.99 18.02 48.35
N ARG A 43 23.47 19.06 49.07
CA ARG A 43 24.85 19.18 49.56
C ARG A 43 25.07 18.54 50.94
N ASP A 44 26.29 18.08 51.21
CA ASP A 44 26.69 17.45 52.47
C ASP A 44 26.74 18.41 53.67
N GLY A 45 26.64 17.85 54.88
CA GLY A 45 26.74 18.57 56.16
C GLY A 45 28.19 18.96 56.51
N ARG A 46 28.36 19.84 57.52
CA ARG A 46 29.69 20.29 58.00
C ARG A 46 30.22 19.40 59.13
N ASP A 47 31.54 19.26 59.22
CA ASP A 47 32.22 18.47 60.25
C ASP A 47 32.07 19.05 61.67
N GLY A 48 32.11 18.18 62.68
CA GLY A 48 32.07 18.53 64.09
C GLY A 48 33.39 19.06 64.65
N VAL A 49 33.35 19.71 65.82
CA VAL A 49 34.53 20.34 66.46
C VAL A 49 35.41 19.29 67.16
N LYS A 50 36.73 19.46 67.10
CA LYS A 50 37.73 18.56 67.72
C LYS A 50 37.69 18.62 69.26
N GLY A 51 37.76 17.47 69.93
CA GLY A 51 37.80 17.38 71.40
C GLY A 51 39.11 17.89 72.03
N GLU A 52 39.04 18.24 73.32
CA GLU A 52 40.18 18.76 74.11
C GLU A 52 41.23 17.70 74.45
N LYS A 53 42.47 18.13 74.74
CA LYS A 53 43.65 17.28 74.99
C LYS A 53 43.70 16.84 76.46
N GLY A 54 43.96 15.56 76.72
CA GLY A 54 44.10 15.02 78.09
C GLY A 54 45.38 15.49 78.81
N GLU A 55 45.37 15.44 80.14
CA GLU A 55 46.47 15.87 81.01
C GLU A 55 47.64 14.84 81.12
N PRO A 56 48.89 15.27 81.37
CA PRO A 56 50.05 14.36 81.51
C PRO A 56 50.10 13.62 82.86
N GLY A 57 50.49 12.34 82.87
CA GLY A 57 50.64 11.53 84.10
C GLY A 57 51.97 11.73 84.83
N VAL A 58 51.97 11.55 86.16
CA VAL A 58 53.18 11.65 87.03
C VAL A 58 53.68 10.25 87.42
N GLN A 59 54.98 10.00 87.20
CA GLN A 59 55.67 8.71 87.39
C GLN A 59 56.20 8.49 88.82
N ARG A 60 56.00 7.29 89.38
CA ARG A 60 56.84 6.76 90.47
C ARG A 60 57.89 5.80 89.90
N SER A 61 59.16 6.21 89.96
CA SER A 61 60.31 5.38 89.61
C SER A 61 60.77 4.53 90.79
N GLY A 62 60.48 3.23 90.73
CA GLY A 62 61.48 2.20 91.01
C GLY A 62 61.87 1.56 89.68
N VAL A 63 62.62 2.32 88.86
CA VAL A 63 63.51 1.92 87.75
C VAL A 63 63.00 0.75 86.87
N LEU A 64 62.53 0.87 85.61
CA LEU A 64 62.65 1.84 84.52
C LEU A 64 61.46 1.66 83.57
N GLY A 65 60.85 2.77 83.12
CA GLY A 65 59.88 2.80 82.01
C GLY A 65 58.63 3.61 82.34
N PRO A 66 58.41 4.79 81.72
CA PRO A 66 57.30 5.67 82.06
C PRO A 66 55.95 5.01 81.75
N GLN A 67 55.03 4.98 82.72
CA GLN A 67 53.61 4.74 82.43
C GLN A 67 53.15 5.84 81.48
N LYS A 68 52.90 5.46 80.21
CA LYS A 68 52.22 6.31 79.23
C LYS A 68 50.90 6.73 79.88
N GLY A 69 50.70 8.04 80.05
CA GLY A 69 49.46 8.58 80.61
C GLY A 69 48.24 8.00 79.91
N GLU A 70 47.16 7.79 80.65
CA GLU A 70 45.93 7.23 80.10
C GLU A 70 45.49 8.05 78.88
N LYS A 71 45.13 7.36 77.81
CA LYS A 71 44.62 8.00 76.59
C LYS A 71 43.34 8.75 77.00
N GLY A 72 43.29 10.06 76.77
CA GLY A 72 42.07 10.85 76.99
C GLY A 72 40.86 10.17 76.34
N GLY A 73 39.73 10.18 77.03
CA GLY A 73 38.49 9.56 76.54
C GLY A 73 38.12 10.09 75.14
N PRO A 74 37.46 9.28 74.30
CA PRO A 74 36.96 9.75 73.01
C PRO A 74 36.09 11.00 73.18
N GLY A 75 36.20 11.97 72.27
CA GLY A 75 35.32 13.14 72.25
C GLY A 75 33.85 12.73 72.13
N GLN A 76 32.93 13.55 72.66
CA GLN A 76 31.50 13.29 72.51
C GLN A 76 31.15 13.16 71.02
N ARG A 77 30.30 12.18 70.69
CA ARG A 77 29.81 11.98 69.32
C ARG A 77 29.06 13.25 68.89
N GLY A 78 29.39 13.79 67.71
CA GLY A 78 28.66 14.94 67.16
C GLY A 78 27.17 14.64 66.98
N ASP A 79 26.34 15.68 67.04
CA ASP A 79 24.89 15.54 66.85
C ASP A 79 24.58 14.81 65.53
N GLN A 80 23.54 13.96 65.55
CA GLN A 80 23.11 13.26 64.35
C GLN A 80 22.72 14.27 63.27
N GLY A 81 23.28 14.14 62.07
CA GLY A 81 22.93 14.99 60.93
C GLY A 81 21.42 15.00 60.69
N LYS A 82 20.88 16.16 60.31
CA LYS A 82 19.45 16.29 59.98
C LYS A 82 19.07 15.24 58.92
N ARG A 83 17.93 14.55 59.11
CA ARG A 83 17.42 13.58 58.13
C ARG A 83 17.35 14.23 56.75
N GLY A 84 17.98 13.61 55.75
CA GLY A 84 17.95 14.09 54.37
C GLY A 84 16.51 14.24 53.88
N GLN A 85 16.27 15.23 53.01
CA GLN A 85 14.96 15.37 52.36
C GLN A 85 14.63 14.10 51.57
N SER A 86 13.35 13.69 51.54
CA SER A 86 12.93 12.49 50.80
C SER A 86 13.40 12.55 49.35
N GLY A 87 13.93 11.42 48.85
CA GLY A 87 14.43 11.32 47.48
C GLY A 87 13.33 11.58 46.45
N GLU A 88 13.71 12.15 45.32
CA GLU A 88 12.77 12.38 44.22
C GLU A 88 12.19 11.07 43.66
N PRO A 89 11.00 11.12 43.04
CA PRO A 89 10.33 9.95 42.48
C PRO A 89 11.24 9.13 41.57
N GLY A 90 11.08 7.81 41.64
CA GLY A 90 11.86 6.87 40.82
C GLY A 90 11.70 7.16 39.32
N LYS A 91 12.76 6.90 38.55
CA LYS A 91 12.75 7.12 37.11
C LYS A 91 11.66 6.29 36.43
N PRO A 92 11.05 6.78 35.34
CA PRO A 92 10.14 6.00 34.53
C PRO A 92 10.78 4.66 34.15
N GLY A 93 9.97 3.60 34.18
CA GLY A 93 10.42 2.25 33.78
C GLY A 93 11.03 2.26 32.38
N SER A 94 11.96 1.33 32.13
CA SER A 94 12.55 1.16 30.81
C SER A 94 11.46 0.95 29.75
N PRO A 95 11.63 1.48 28.53
CA PRO A 95 10.74 1.15 27.42
C PRO A 95 10.57 -0.35 27.30
N GLY A 96 9.35 -0.81 27.01
CA GLY A 96 9.08 -2.21 26.75
C GLY A 96 10.02 -2.75 25.66
N ALA A 97 10.33 -4.04 25.71
CA ALA A 97 11.13 -4.69 24.68
C ALA A 97 10.51 -4.39 23.29
N ALA A 98 11.36 -4.13 22.30
CA ALA A 98 10.91 -3.97 20.93
C ALA A 98 10.09 -5.21 20.55
N GLY A 99 8.92 -5.01 19.94
CA GLY A 99 8.14 -6.12 19.43
C GLY A 99 8.97 -6.96 18.47
N ASP A 100 8.71 -8.27 18.42
CA ASP A 100 9.43 -9.16 17.53
C ASP A 100 9.37 -8.63 16.10
N ARG A 101 10.49 -8.79 15.38
CA ARG A 101 10.54 -8.43 13.95
C ARG A 101 9.43 -9.21 13.26
N GLY A 102 8.54 -8.49 12.56
CA GLY A 102 7.51 -9.14 11.74
C GLY A 102 8.16 -10.15 10.80
N ASP A 103 7.49 -11.28 10.60
CA ASP A 103 8.00 -12.36 9.76
C ASP A 103 8.47 -11.81 8.41
N PRO A 104 9.59 -12.31 7.86
CA PRO A 104 9.96 -11.99 6.49
C PRO A 104 8.76 -12.19 5.58
N GLY A 105 8.41 -11.18 4.79
CA GLY A 105 7.38 -11.33 3.76
C GLY A 105 7.69 -12.55 2.92
N GLU A 106 6.66 -13.30 2.51
CA GLU A 106 6.85 -14.53 1.74
C GLU A 106 7.82 -14.26 0.59
N PRO A 107 8.84 -15.11 0.39
CA PRO A 107 9.73 -14.99 -0.76
C PRO A 107 8.89 -14.87 -2.02
N GLY A 108 9.01 -13.73 -2.72
CA GLY A 108 8.35 -13.55 -4.00
C GLY A 108 8.67 -14.76 -4.86
N THR A 109 7.65 -15.48 -5.31
CA THR A 109 7.84 -16.70 -6.08
C THR A 109 8.62 -16.34 -7.35
N ALA A 110 9.91 -16.66 -7.38
CA ALA A 110 10.69 -16.72 -8.60
C ALA A 110 10.29 -17.96 -9.43
N GLY A 111 8.99 -18.20 -9.54
CA GLY A 111 8.38 -19.06 -10.55
C GLY A 111 7.92 -18.14 -11.66
N ALA A 112 8.35 -18.41 -12.89
CA ALA A 112 8.07 -17.63 -14.10
C ALA A 112 6.75 -16.81 -13.97
N GLN A 113 6.88 -15.49 -13.82
CA GLN A 113 5.73 -14.60 -13.75
C GLN A 113 4.82 -14.96 -14.92
N GLN A 114 3.60 -15.41 -14.62
CA GLN A 114 2.61 -15.69 -15.65
C GLN A 114 2.33 -14.34 -16.32
N GLN A 115 2.86 -14.18 -17.54
CA GLN A 115 2.78 -12.95 -18.32
C GLN A 115 2.03 -13.26 -19.60
N ALA A 116 1.11 -12.38 -19.97
CA ALA A 116 0.48 -12.38 -21.27
C ALA A 116 0.29 -10.93 -21.67
N ALA A 117 0.79 -10.55 -22.84
CA ALA A 117 0.63 -9.21 -23.38
C ALA A 117 0.78 -9.24 -24.89
N PHE A 118 -0.03 -8.47 -25.59
CA PHE A 118 0.11 -8.23 -27.01
C PHE A 118 -0.16 -6.78 -27.34
N SER A 119 0.45 -6.32 -28.43
CA SER A 119 0.12 -5.08 -29.11
C SER A 119 0.30 -5.30 -30.60
N VAL A 120 -0.74 -5.03 -31.36
CA VAL A 120 -0.81 -5.25 -32.80
C VAL A 120 -1.38 -4.04 -33.50
N ALA A 121 -0.88 -3.76 -34.70
CA ALA A 121 -1.29 -2.64 -35.54
C ALA A 121 -1.97 -3.12 -36.82
N ARG A 122 -2.90 -2.31 -37.32
CA ARG A 122 -3.54 -2.53 -38.60
C ARG A 122 -2.51 -2.30 -39.72
N GLY A 123 -2.29 -3.32 -40.55
CA GLY A 123 -1.25 -3.31 -41.58
C GLY A 123 -1.66 -2.75 -42.94
N THR A 124 -2.94 -2.42 -43.13
CA THR A 124 -3.48 -1.87 -44.39
C THR A 124 -4.10 -0.47 -44.19
N PRO A 125 -3.99 0.45 -45.17
CA PRO A 125 -4.76 1.70 -45.19
C PRO A 125 -6.27 1.47 -45.35
N ASP A 126 -6.69 0.33 -45.91
CA ASP A 126 -8.08 0.08 -46.25
C ASP A 126 -8.96 -0.04 -45.01
N PHE A 127 -10.18 0.46 -45.12
CA PHE A 127 -11.18 0.32 -44.06
C PHE A 127 -11.53 -1.16 -43.85
N PRO A 128 -11.78 -1.60 -42.60
CA PRO A 128 -12.36 -2.91 -42.35
C PRO A 128 -13.71 -3.06 -43.07
N GLU A 129 -14.12 -4.31 -43.28
CA GLU A 129 -15.45 -4.62 -43.79
C GLU A 129 -16.53 -4.22 -42.77
N LYS A 130 -17.76 -4.06 -43.25
CA LYS A 130 -18.91 -3.69 -42.42
C LYS A 130 -19.39 -4.90 -41.62
N ALA A 131 -19.79 -4.72 -40.36
CA ALA A 131 -20.30 -5.77 -39.48
C ALA A 131 -19.38 -7.00 -39.45
N SER A 132 -18.06 -6.77 -39.42
CA SER A 132 -17.05 -7.81 -39.60
C SER A 132 -15.84 -7.58 -38.69
N LEU A 133 -15.02 -8.62 -38.55
CA LEU A 133 -13.80 -8.62 -37.75
C LEU A 133 -12.82 -7.53 -38.19
N ILE A 134 -12.27 -6.82 -37.21
CA ILE A 134 -11.16 -5.88 -37.41
C ILE A 134 -9.85 -6.64 -37.26
N ARG A 135 -9.22 -6.96 -38.40
CA ARG A 135 -7.94 -7.67 -38.42
C ARG A 135 -6.74 -6.73 -38.22
N PHE A 136 -5.86 -7.07 -37.29
CA PHE A 136 -4.56 -6.43 -37.06
C PHE A 136 -3.45 -7.41 -37.45
N THR A 137 -2.66 -7.05 -38.46
CA THR A 137 -1.71 -7.97 -39.10
C THR A 137 -0.27 -7.68 -38.75
N LYS A 138 0.04 -6.48 -38.25
CA LYS A 138 1.41 -6.09 -37.90
C LYS A 138 1.62 -6.27 -36.39
N VAL A 139 2.49 -7.19 -36.00
CA VAL A 139 2.84 -7.39 -34.59
C VAL A 139 3.81 -6.31 -34.12
N ILE A 140 3.53 -5.72 -32.96
CA ILE A 140 4.48 -4.88 -32.20
C ILE A 140 5.07 -5.73 -31.07
N THR A 141 4.19 -6.34 -30.26
CA THR A 141 4.53 -7.29 -29.18
C THR A 141 3.49 -8.40 -29.15
N ASN A 142 3.88 -9.64 -28.85
CA ASN A 142 2.94 -10.75 -28.69
C ASN A 142 3.54 -11.86 -27.81
N ILE A 143 3.57 -11.62 -26.50
CA ILE A 143 4.10 -12.58 -25.52
C ILE A 143 3.30 -13.87 -25.61
N ASN A 144 4.02 -14.99 -25.58
CA ASN A 144 3.54 -16.35 -25.79
C ASN A 144 2.91 -16.65 -27.17
N ASN A 145 2.59 -15.66 -28.00
CA ASN A 145 1.72 -15.76 -29.18
C ASN A 145 0.23 -15.97 -28.87
N ASP A 146 -0.31 -15.26 -27.88
CA ASP A 146 -1.75 -15.34 -27.53
C ASP A 146 -2.66 -14.64 -28.55
N TYR A 147 -2.15 -13.63 -29.26
CA TYR A 147 -2.87 -13.00 -30.36
C TYR A 147 -2.52 -13.65 -31.71
N SER A 148 -3.53 -14.03 -32.48
CA SER A 148 -3.36 -14.58 -33.82
C SER A 148 -3.69 -13.52 -34.88
N THR A 149 -2.69 -13.12 -35.67
CA THR A 149 -2.89 -12.20 -36.81
C THR A 149 -3.68 -12.83 -37.97
N SER A 150 -3.72 -14.17 -38.02
CA SER A 150 -4.46 -14.93 -39.02
C SER A 150 -5.95 -15.04 -38.73
N THR A 151 -6.37 -14.90 -37.47
CA THR A 151 -7.79 -14.91 -37.07
C THR A 151 -8.26 -13.57 -36.53
N GLY A 152 -7.35 -12.67 -36.13
CA GLY A 152 -7.65 -11.40 -35.47
C GLY A 152 -8.04 -11.53 -34.00
N HIS A 153 -7.95 -12.73 -33.42
CA HIS A 153 -8.39 -13.04 -32.06
C HIS A 153 -7.21 -13.13 -31.08
N PHE A 154 -7.43 -12.66 -29.86
CA PHE A 154 -6.65 -13.04 -28.69
C PHE A 154 -7.28 -14.28 -28.05
N ARG A 155 -6.49 -15.29 -27.70
CA ARG A 155 -6.95 -16.49 -26.99
C ARG A 155 -6.28 -16.61 -25.63
N CYS A 156 -7.08 -16.66 -24.57
CA CYS A 156 -6.58 -16.75 -23.20
C CYS A 156 -5.91 -18.12 -22.94
N ARG A 157 -4.61 -18.13 -22.61
CA ARG A 157 -3.92 -19.31 -22.05
C ARG A 157 -3.81 -19.29 -20.53
N VAL A 158 -3.54 -18.12 -19.98
CA VAL A 158 -3.43 -17.87 -18.53
C VAL A 158 -4.73 -17.22 -18.04
N PRO A 159 -5.58 -17.93 -17.29
CA PRO A 159 -6.78 -17.34 -16.71
C PRO A 159 -6.44 -16.17 -15.78
N GLY A 160 -7.31 -15.17 -15.73
CA GLY A 160 -7.11 -14.02 -14.86
C GLY A 160 -7.78 -12.75 -15.36
N MET A 161 -7.42 -11.63 -14.75
CA MET A 161 -7.91 -10.30 -15.12
C MET A 161 -7.02 -9.71 -16.21
N TYR A 162 -7.62 -9.34 -17.35
CA TYR A 162 -6.94 -8.68 -18.46
C TYR A 162 -7.47 -7.27 -18.65
N TYR A 163 -6.61 -6.37 -19.14
CA TYR A 163 -7.04 -5.09 -19.67
C TYR A 163 -6.83 -5.06 -21.18
N PHE A 164 -7.90 -4.80 -21.92
CA PHE A 164 -7.87 -4.62 -23.37
C PHE A 164 -8.08 -3.15 -23.72
N VAL A 165 -7.31 -2.65 -24.68
CA VAL A 165 -7.39 -1.26 -25.14
C VAL A 165 -7.06 -1.16 -26.62
N PHE A 166 -7.77 -0.31 -27.35
CA PHE A 166 -7.43 0.04 -28.71
C PHE A 166 -7.38 1.56 -28.89
N HIS A 167 -6.58 1.98 -29.86
CA HIS A 167 -6.54 3.34 -30.37
C HIS A 167 -6.66 3.27 -31.88
N ALA A 168 -7.64 3.93 -32.47
CA ALA A 168 -7.91 3.86 -33.90
C ALA A 168 -7.85 5.23 -34.54
N SER A 169 -7.10 5.34 -35.64
CA SER A 169 -7.08 6.54 -36.47
C SER A 169 -8.32 6.57 -37.37
N LEU A 170 -9.06 7.68 -37.34
CA LEU A 170 -10.33 7.84 -38.04
C LEU A 170 -10.21 8.75 -39.25
N GLU A 171 -10.66 8.22 -40.39
CA GLU A 171 -10.93 9.00 -41.60
C GLU A 171 -12.44 9.08 -41.92
N ASP A 172 -13.28 8.37 -41.18
CA ASP A 172 -14.75 8.49 -41.21
C ASP A 172 -15.35 8.03 -39.86
N LYS A 173 -16.68 8.03 -39.70
CA LYS A 173 -17.37 7.47 -38.52
C LYS A 173 -16.91 6.05 -38.25
N LEU A 174 -16.77 5.71 -36.97
CA LEU A 174 -16.33 4.38 -36.55
C LEU A 174 -17.14 3.91 -35.34
N CYS A 175 -17.56 2.65 -35.36
CA CYS A 175 -18.02 1.93 -34.18
C CYS A 175 -17.22 0.64 -34.06
N VAL A 176 -16.56 0.46 -32.92
CA VAL A 176 -15.79 -0.73 -32.58
C VAL A 176 -16.53 -1.49 -31.48
N LEU A 177 -16.73 -2.79 -31.70
CA LEU A 177 -17.35 -3.72 -30.76
C LEU A 177 -16.26 -4.59 -30.15
N LEU A 178 -16.16 -4.62 -28.82
CA LEU A 178 -15.29 -5.56 -28.10
C LEU A 178 -16.09 -6.82 -27.77
N LYS A 179 -15.60 -7.97 -28.25
CA LYS A 179 -16.29 -9.26 -28.17
C LYS A 179 -15.56 -10.24 -27.25
N LEU A 180 -16.32 -11.08 -26.55
CA LEU A 180 -15.85 -12.25 -25.79
C LEU A 180 -16.69 -13.46 -26.17
N ASP A 181 -16.10 -14.49 -26.78
CA ASP A 181 -16.79 -15.72 -27.20
C ASP A 181 -18.15 -15.45 -27.89
N ASN A 182 -18.19 -14.48 -28.81
CA ASN A 182 -19.35 -13.99 -29.55
C ASN A 182 -20.34 -13.12 -28.77
N ASN A 183 -20.16 -12.92 -27.47
CA ASN A 183 -20.92 -11.95 -26.69
C ASN A 183 -20.34 -10.54 -26.88
N LEU A 184 -21.21 -9.55 -26.98
CA LEU A 184 -20.81 -8.15 -26.96
C LEU A 184 -20.51 -7.74 -25.51
N LEU A 185 -19.27 -7.31 -25.24
CA LEU A 185 -18.94 -6.72 -23.94
C LEU A 185 -19.30 -5.25 -23.90
N THR A 186 -18.85 -4.50 -24.90
CA THR A 186 -19.06 -3.05 -25.00
C THR A 186 -18.85 -2.56 -26.43
N SER A 187 -19.37 -1.38 -26.73
CA SER A 187 -19.23 -0.71 -28.02
C SER A 187 -18.75 0.72 -27.84
N PHE A 188 -17.78 1.13 -28.64
CA PHE A 188 -17.26 2.50 -28.67
C PHE A 188 -17.53 3.09 -30.05
N CYS A 189 -18.32 4.16 -30.09
CA CYS A 189 -18.72 4.81 -31.33
C CYS A 189 -18.28 6.26 -31.33
N ASP A 190 -17.64 6.68 -32.42
CA ASP A 190 -17.17 8.02 -32.61
C ASP A 190 -17.67 8.57 -33.94
N HIS A 191 -18.37 9.69 -33.85
CA HIS A 191 -18.98 10.36 -35.00
C HIS A 191 -18.12 11.57 -35.31
N ARG A 192 -17.14 11.36 -36.20
CA ARG A 192 -16.16 12.36 -36.61
C ARG A 192 -16.80 13.73 -36.89
N ARG A 193 -16.23 14.79 -36.28
CA ARG A 193 -16.68 16.19 -36.46
C ARG A 193 -15.70 17.08 -37.25
N TYR A 194 -14.40 16.73 -37.32
CA TYR A 194 -13.34 17.52 -37.99
C TYR A 194 -12.30 16.63 -38.73
N LYS A 195 -11.32 17.23 -39.44
CA LYS A 195 -10.19 16.51 -40.10
C LYS A 195 -9.39 15.70 -39.05
N ARG A 196 -8.90 14.52 -39.48
CA ARG A 196 -8.22 13.40 -38.75
C ARG A 196 -8.33 13.40 -37.22
N GLN A 197 -8.93 12.34 -36.68
CA GLN A 197 -9.13 12.12 -35.24
C GLN A 197 -8.57 10.75 -34.84
N VAL A 198 -8.29 10.56 -33.55
CA VAL A 198 -8.06 9.25 -32.94
C VAL A 198 -9.18 8.97 -31.95
N THR A 199 -9.73 7.76 -31.96
CA THR A 199 -10.68 7.28 -30.94
C THR A 199 -10.07 6.12 -30.19
N SER A 200 -10.53 5.88 -28.96
CA SER A 200 -10.03 4.81 -28.13
C SER A 200 -11.14 4.21 -27.29
N GLY A 201 -10.95 2.94 -26.94
CA GLY A 201 -11.83 2.23 -26.01
C GLY A 201 -11.04 1.16 -25.29
N GLY A 202 -11.44 0.84 -24.07
CA GLY A 202 -10.82 -0.21 -23.30
C GLY A 202 -11.74 -0.77 -22.23
N LEU A 203 -11.47 -1.98 -21.79
CA LEU A 203 -12.26 -2.68 -20.77
C LEU A 203 -11.38 -3.69 -20.04
N ALA A 204 -11.50 -3.73 -18.71
CA ALA A 204 -10.96 -4.82 -17.90
C ALA A 204 -11.94 -5.99 -17.91
N VAL A 205 -11.45 -7.18 -18.20
CA VAL A 205 -12.26 -8.39 -18.41
C VAL A 205 -11.59 -9.57 -17.70
N TYR A 206 -12.39 -10.33 -16.94
CA TYR A 206 -11.96 -11.62 -16.42
C TYR A 206 -12.06 -12.68 -17.53
N LEU A 207 -11.00 -13.44 -17.76
CA LEU A 207 -10.96 -14.50 -18.76
C LEU A 207 -10.63 -15.86 -18.14
N SER A 208 -11.39 -16.86 -18.56
CA SER A 208 -11.09 -18.28 -18.36
C SER A 208 -10.22 -18.82 -19.51
N ARG A 209 -9.51 -19.92 -19.26
CA ARG A 209 -8.66 -20.56 -20.28
C ARG A 209 -9.48 -20.92 -21.52
N GLY A 210 -8.95 -20.57 -22.69
CA GLY A 210 -9.52 -20.89 -23.99
C GLY A 210 -10.51 -19.86 -24.53
N GLN A 211 -10.97 -18.91 -23.72
CA GLN A 211 -11.85 -17.84 -24.18
C GLN A 211 -11.13 -16.88 -25.13
N GLU A 212 -11.86 -16.33 -26.08
CA GLU A 212 -11.32 -15.47 -27.13
C GLU A 212 -11.89 -14.04 -27.10
N VAL A 213 -11.03 -13.07 -27.35
CA VAL A 213 -11.35 -11.63 -27.39
C VAL A 213 -10.93 -11.02 -28.72
N TRP A 214 -11.80 -10.24 -29.34
CA TRP A 214 -11.52 -9.56 -30.60
C TRP A 214 -12.34 -8.29 -30.78
N LEU A 215 -12.05 -7.56 -31.86
CA LEU A 215 -12.76 -6.35 -32.24
C LEU A 215 -13.52 -6.55 -33.55
N GLU A 216 -14.74 -6.04 -33.61
CA GLU A 216 -15.57 -6.00 -34.83
C GLU A 216 -16.00 -4.57 -35.15
N THR A 217 -16.29 -4.32 -36.42
CA THR A 217 -17.04 -3.13 -36.82
C THR A 217 -18.53 -3.37 -36.65
N LYS A 218 -19.29 -2.28 -36.55
CA LYS A 218 -20.75 -2.29 -36.76
C LYS A 218 -21.07 -1.70 -38.14
N ASP A 219 -21.90 -0.66 -38.18
CA ASP A 219 -22.26 0.03 -39.41
C ASP A 219 -21.20 1.03 -39.88
N TYR A 220 -20.47 1.61 -38.93
CA TYR A 220 -19.46 2.62 -39.15
C TYR A 220 -18.06 2.00 -39.06
N ARG A 221 -17.22 2.24 -40.08
CA ARG A 221 -16.00 1.47 -40.35
C ARG A 221 -14.77 2.32 -40.71
N GLY A 222 -14.80 3.61 -40.42
CA GLY A 222 -13.78 4.60 -40.83
C GLY A 222 -12.40 4.47 -40.16
N MET A 223 -11.97 3.27 -39.81
CA MET A 223 -10.67 2.96 -39.23
C MET A 223 -9.63 2.73 -40.34
N THR A 224 -8.49 3.42 -40.27
CA THR A 224 -7.38 3.24 -41.22
C THR A 224 -6.07 2.82 -40.52
N GLY A 225 -5.13 2.26 -41.29
CA GLY A 225 -3.74 2.04 -40.89
C GLY A 225 -2.77 2.98 -41.63
N ARG A 226 -1.50 2.58 -41.73
CA ARG A 226 -0.41 3.28 -42.45
C ARG A 226 -0.86 3.96 -43.76
N PRO A 227 -0.22 5.06 -44.21
CA PRO A 227 1.04 5.64 -43.70
C PRO A 227 0.88 6.81 -42.72
N ASN A 228 -0.31 7.41 -42.59
CA ASN A 228 -0.52 8.66 -41.86
C ASN A 228 -1.10 8.49 -40.44
N GLY A 229 -1.19 7.26 -39.94
CA GLY A 229 -1.71 6.92 -38.62
C GLY A 229 -1.57 5.42 -38.32
N TYR A 230 -1.54 5.06 -37.05
CA TYR A 230 -1.55 3.67 -36.60
C TYR A 230 -2.83 3.42 -35.80
N SER A 231 -3.65 2.47 -36.28
CA SER A 231 -4.69 1.84 -35.45
C SER A 231 -4.10 0.63 -34.76
N ILE A 232 -4.17 0.60 -33.43
CA ILE A 232 -3.52 -0.37 -32.55
C ILE A 232 -4.56 -1.03 -31.65
N PHE A 233 -4.39 -2.33 -31.40
CA PHE A 233 -5.10 -3.08 -30.38
C PHE A 233 -4.11 -3.78 -29.47
N SER A 234 -4.29 -3.63 -28.16
CA SER A 234 -3.41 -4.17 -27.15
C SER A 234 -4.22 -4.84 -26.05
N GLY A 235 -3.60 -5.82 -25.38
CA GLY A 235 -4.15 -6.41 -24.18
C GLY A 235 -3.06 -7.04 -23.33
N PHE A 236 -3.23 -7.03 -22.00
CA PHE A 236 -2.26 -7.61 -21.08
C PHE A 236 -2.92 -8.11 -19.80
N LEU A 237 -2.31 -9.13 -19.20
CA LEU A 237 -2.70 -9.70 -17.92
C LEU A 237 -2.33 -8.74 -16.79
N LEU A 238 -3.30 -8.40 -15.96
CA LEU A 238 -3.13 -7.61 -14.74
C LEU A 238 -2.77 -8.50 -13.55
N HIS A 239 -3.54 -9.57 -13.37
CA HIS A 239 -3.36 -10.51 -12.27
C HIS A 239 -3.84 -11.91 -12.70
N PRO A 240 -2.99 -12.94 -12.61
CA PRO A 240 -3.40 -14.33 -12.85
C PRO A 240 -4.41 -14.80 -11.79
N TYR A 241 -5.23 -15.79 -12.14
CA TYR A 241 -6.08 -16.51 -11.18
C TYR A 241 -5.30 -17.59 -10.43
#